data_AF-A0A936Y1Y1-F1
#
_entry.id   AF-A0A936Y1Y1-F1
#
_cell.length_a   1.000
_cell.length_b   1.000
_cell.length_c   1.000
_cell.angle_alpha   90.00
_cell.angle_beta   90.00
_cell.angle_gamma   90.00
#
_symmetry.space_group_name_H-M   'P 1'
#
loop_
_entity.id
_entity.type
_entity.pdbx_description
1 polymer ?
#
loop_
_entity_poly.entity_id
_entity_poly.type
_entity_poly.pdbx_seq_one_letter_code
_entity_poly.pdbx_strand_id
1 'polypeptide(L)'
;MGTLAVYYPLTECVKDNKSGLIWEQKKASGPQAANTYFTNFDSTAGKQVSNGGDAINDGRPATQAEINASYNSVGYINLVNGLGVCGGTWRLPNKDELQGLIQRIDPNWVLNHMNIGGYWSSSPQENIVDGDVAFSVAHHGMNRTGSNRENGFFVRLVRN
;
A
#
# COMPACT_ATOMS: atom_id res chain seq x y z
N MET A 1 -23.03 -32.63 -3.86
CA MET A 1 -22.69 -31.71 -4.97
C MET A 1 -21.71 -30.70 -4.42
N GLY A 2 -20.42 -30.85 -4.71
CA GLY A 2 -19.37 -29.93 -4.25
C GLY A 2 -19.19 -28.82 -5.28
N THR A 3 -19.32 -27.57 -4.85
CA THR A 3 -19.02 -26.39 -5.67
C THR A 3 -17.55 -26.39 -6.04
N LEU A 4 -17.26 -26.47 -7.34
CA LEU A 4 -15.92 -26.31 -7.90
C LEU A 4 -15.45 -24.89 -7.62
N ALA A 5 -14.38 -24.74 -6.83
CA ALA A 5 -13.68 -23.48 -6.73
C ALA A 5 -13.08 -23.15 -8.11
N VAL A 6 -13.53 -22.06 -8.72
CA VAL A 6 -12.95 -21.56 -9.97
C VAL A 6 -11.59 -20.97 -9.64
N TYR A 7 -10.52 -21.70 -9.93
CA TYR A 7 -9.16 -21.21 -9.79
C TYR A 7 -8.85 -20.31 -10.99
N TYR A 8 -9.01 -19.01 -10.82
CA TYR A 8 -8.54 -18.04 -11.79
C TYR A 8 -7.01 -18.06 -11.83
N PRO A 9 -6.37 -17.94 -13.01
CA PRO A 9 -4.95 -17.64 -13.05
C PRO A 9 -4.70 -16.42 -12.15
N LEU A 10 -3.62 -16.43 -11.38
CA LEU A 10 -3.11 -15.22 -10.72
C LEU A 10 -2.67 -14.26 -11.83
N THR A 11 -3.63 -13.60 -12.46
CA THR A 11 -3.39 -12.43 -13.29
C THR A 11 -2.75 -11.39 -12.38
N GLU A 12 -1.77 -10.64 -12.87
CA GLU A 12 -1.01 -9.67 -12.08
C GLU A 12 -1.88 -8.52 -11.51
N CYS A 13 -3.19 -8.54 -11.80
CA CYS A 13 -4.21 -7.65 -11.29
C CYS A 13 -5.58 -8.33 -11.21
N VAL A 14 -6.48 -7.78 -10.39
CA VAL A 14 -7.87 -8.24 -10.19
C VAL A 14 -8.82 -7.06 -10.28
N LYS A 15 -9.87 -7.17 -11.08
CA LYS A 15 -10.94 -6.16 -11.16
C LYS A 15 -11.92 -6.35 -10.01
N ASP A 16 -12.13 -5.30 -9.22
CA ASP A 16 -13.24 -5.18 -8.27
C ASP A 16 -14.47 -4.67 -9.05
N ASN A 17 -15.41 -5.57 -9.36
CA ASN A 17 -16.63 -5.22 -10.11
C ASN A 17 -17.58 -4.30 -9.34
N LYS A 18 -17.43 -4.15 -8.02
CA LYS A 18 -18.27 -3.25 -7.22
C LYS A 18 -17.79 -1.80 -7.29
N SER A 19 -16.48 -1.58 -7.19
CA SER A 19 -15.89 -0.23 -7.30
C SER A 19 -15.49 0.14 -8.73
N GLY A 20 -15.36 -0.84 -9.63
CA GLY A 20 -14.78 -0.68 -10.97
C GLY A 20 -13.26 -0.65 -10.99
N LEU A 21 -12.60 -0.56 -9.82
CA LEU A 21 -11.15 -0.45 -9.69
C LEU A 21 -10.44 -1.75 -10.01
N ILE A 22 -9.17 -1.64 -10.39
CA ILE A 22 -8.30 -2.78 -10.63
C ILE A 22 -7.17 -2.74 -9.60
N TRP A 23 -6.98 -3.85 -8.90
CA TRP A 23 -6.06 -4.00 -7.78
C TRP A 23 -4.89 -4.89 -8.16
N GLU A 24 -3.70 -4.59 -7.63
CA GLU A 24 -2.51 -5.42 -7.79
C GLU A 24 -2.70 -6.77 -7.09
N GLN A 25 -2.35 -7.86 -7.78
CA GLN A 25 -2.14 -9.16 -7.15
C GLN A 25 -0.71 -9.27 -6.63
N LYS A 26 -0.57 -9.67 -5.36
CA LYS A 26 0.75 -9.85 -4.74
C LYS A 26 1.32 -11.21 -5.13
N LYS A 27 2.65 -11.26 -5.26
CA LYS A 27 3.39 -12.49 -5.56
C LYS A 27 3.68 -13.26 -4.27
N ALA A 28 4.12 -14.51 -4.39
CA ALA A 28 4.56 -15.30 -3.24
C ALA A 28 5.94 -14.86 -2.72
N SER A 29 6.76 -14.24 -3.58
CA SER A 29 8.14 -13.84 -3.26
C SER A 29 8.58 -12.62 -4.07
N GLY A 30 9.75 -12.08 -3.70
CA GLY A 30 10.33 -10.89 -4.32
C GLY A 30 9.72 -9.57 -3.83
N PRO A 31 10.05 -8.43 -4.48
CA PRO A 31 9.59 -7.12 -4.03
C PRO A 31 8.05 -6.99 -3.98
N GLN A 32 7.34 -7.68 -4.88
CA GLN A 32 5.87 -7.69 -4.94
C GLN A 32 5.22 -8.71 -3.98
N ALA A 33 6.00 -9.33 -3.08
CA ALA A 33 5.45 -10.26 -2.11
C ALA A 33 4.45 -9.59 -1.17
N ALA A 34 3.43 -10.33 -0.73
CA ALA A 34 2.37 -9.80 0.12
C ALA A 34 2.90 -9.29 1.47
N ASN A 35 3.92 -9.95 2.01
CA ASN A 35 4.52 -9.67 3.32
C ASN A 35 5.69 -8.67 3.28
N THR A 36 5.93 -8.01 2.14
CA THR A 36 6.95 -6.95 2.04
C THR A 36 6.47 -5.67 2.69
N TYR A 37 7.31 -5.09 3.54
CA TYR A 37 7.11 -3.78 4.14
C TYR A 37 7.84 -2.71 3.37
N PHE A 38 7.23 -1.53 3.31
CA PHE A 38 7.78 -0.36 2.64
C PHE A 38 7.78 0.83 3.58
N THR A 39 8.75 1.72 3.40
CA THR A 39 8.66 3.11 3.86
C THR A 39 7.80 3.92 2.87
N ASN A 40 7.43 5.15 3.21
CA ASN A 40 6.65 6.02 2.32
C ASN A 40 7.20 7.44 2.29
N PHE A 41 8.41 7.56 1.77
CA PHE A 41 9.06 8.85 1.51
C PHE A 41 8.62 9.35 0.14
N ASP A 42 8.10 10.57 0.08
CA ASP A 42 7.57 11.15 -1.16
C ASP A 42 8.03 12.60 -1.40
N SER A 43 8.85 13.14 -0.50
CA SER A 43 9.26 14.54 -0.55
C SER A 43 10.68 14.75 -0.05
N THR A 44 11.43 15.57 -0.78
CA THR A 44 12.76 16.05 -0.38
C THR A 44 12.70 17.30 0.49
N ALA A 45 11.50 17.81 0.78
CA ALA A 45 11.30 19.03 1.58
C ALA A 45 10.84 18.72 3.01
N GLY A 46 9.92 17.77 3.18
CA GLY A 46 9.40 17.38 4.49
C GLY A 46 10.39 16.52 5.27
N LYS A 47 10.39 16.60 6.60
CA LYS A 47 11.18 15.70 7.46
C LYS A 47 10.50 14.34 7.52
N GLN A 48 11.08 13.35 6.85
CA GLN A 48 10.46 12.02 6.67
C GLN A 48 11.30 10.88 7.26
N VAL A 49 12.58 11.13 7.53
CA VAL A 49 13.54 10.13 8.04
C VAL A 49 13.97 10.55 9.46
N SER A 50 13.87 9.68 10.46
CA SER A 50 14.39 9.99 11.80
C SER A 50 15.91 10.05 11.84
N ASN A 51 16.43 10.79 12.81
CA ASN A 51 17.85 10.84 13.14
C ASN A 51 18.18 9.91 14.32
N GLY A 52 17.69 8.67 14.30
CA GLY A 52 18.15 7.64 15.26
C GLY A 52 17.34 7.49 16.55
N GLY A 53 16.04 7.79 16.53
CA GLY A 53 15.10 7.30 17.56
C GLY A 53 14.10 8.29 18.12
N ASP A 54 14.25 9.60 17.86
CA ASP A 54 13.31 10.62 18.33
C ASP A 54 12.31 11.06 17.25
N ALA A 55 11.15 11.55 17.70
CA ALA A 55 10.01 11.98 16.90
C ALA A 55 10.41 12.78 15.64
N ILE A 56 9.60 12.70 14.56
CA ILE A 56 9.87 13.26 13.22
C ILE A 56 10.32 14.73 13.23
N ASN A 57 9.97 15.46 14.29
CA ASN A 57 10.35 16.85 14.53
C ASN A 57 11.88 17.07 14.50
N ASP A 58 12.69 16.08 14.86
CA ASP A 58 14.16 16.10 14.75
C ASP A 58 14.70 15.30 13.54
N GLY A 59 13.81 14.86 12.64
CA GLY A 59 14.17 14.16 11.42
C GLY A 59 14.80 15.05 10.37
N ARG A 60 15.20 14.42 9.25
CA ARG A 60 15.68 15.09 8.05
C ARG A 60 14.80 14.80 6.84
N PRO A 61 14.91 15.60 5.77
CA PRO A 61 14.30 15.23 4.50
C PRO A 61 14.89 13.96 3.91
N ALA A 62 14.05 13.22 3.19
CA ALA A 62 14.50 12.09 2.40
C ALA A 62 15.30 12.57 1.20
N THR A 63 16.35 11.83 0.83
CA THR A 63 17.05 12.03 -0.44
C THR A 63 16.23 11.44 -1.58
N GLN A 64 16.47 11.90 -2.81
CA GLN A 64 15.82 11.33 -3.99
C GLN A 64 16.13 9.83 -4.16
N ALA A 65 17.31 9.38 -3.73
CA ALA A 65 17.70 7.97 -3.75
C ALA A 65 16.84 7.13 -2.79
N GLU A 66 16.51 7.66 -1.61
CA GLU A 66 15.64 6.99 -0.62
C GLU A 66 14.19 6.94 -1.08
N ILE A 67 13.69 8.01 -1.69
CA ILE A 67 12.35 8.04 -2.32
C ILE A 67 12.27 6.99 -3.44
N ASN A 68 13.31 6.87 -4.27
CA ASN A 68 13.33 5.93 -5.39
C ASN A 68 13.72 4.49 -4.99
N ALA A 69 14.03 4.24 -3.72
CA ALA A 69 14.46 2.91 -3.28
C ALA A 69 13.34 1.88 -3.45
N SER A 70 13.68 0.65 -3.82
CA SER A 70 12.70 -0.42 -4.08
C SER A 70 11.94 -0.89 -2.84
N TYR A 71 12.42 -0.54 -1.64
CA TYR A 71 11.76 -0.75 -0.35
C TYR A 71 11.00 0.49 0.15
N ASN A 72 10.81 1.48 -0.72
CA ASN A 72 9.94 2.64 -0.51
C ASN A 72 8.72 2.52 -1.42
N SER A 73 7.58 3.08 -1.01
CA SER A 73 6.33 3.07 -1.78
C SER A 73 6.50 3.68 -3.18
N VAL A 74 7.23 4.79 -3.32
CA VAL A 74 7.42 5.48 -4.60
C VAL A 74 8.31 4.64 -5.52
N GLY A 75 9.43 4.13 -5.02
CA GLY A 75 10.28 3.21 -5.79
C GLY A 75 9.56 1.92 -6.17
N TYR A 76 8.69 1.39 -5.31
CA TYR A 76 7.84 0.24 -5.61
C TYR A 76 6.83 0.53 -6.71
N ILE A 77 6.12 1.67 -6.65
CA ILE A 77 5.20 2.12 -7.70
C ILE A 77 5.93 2.24 -9.05
N ASN A 78 7.12 2.85 -9.04
CA ASN A 78 7.94 3.01 -10.24
C ASN A 78 8.35 1.64 -10.82
N LEU A 79 8.72 0.68 -9.96
CA LEU A 79 9.01 -0.68 -10.38
C LEU A 79 7.81 -1.34 -11.04
N VAL A 80 6.63 -1.32 -10.41
CA VAL A 80 5.42 -1.97 -10.96
C VAL A 80 4.96 -1.30 -12.25
N ASN A 81 5.01 0.02 -12.33
CA ASN A 81 4.71 0.77 -13.55
C ASN A 81 5.72 0.45 -14.67
N GLY A 82 7.00 0.29 -14.35
CA GLY A 82 8.04 -0.10 -15.31
C GLY A 82 7.88 -1.51 -15.86
N LEU A 83 7.25 -2.42 -15.12
CA LEU A 83 6.92 -3.76 -15.61
C LEU A 83 5.75 -3.76 -16.61
N GLY A 84 4.93 -2.70 -16.66
CA GLY A 84 3.79 -2.60 -17.59
C GLY A 84 2.68 -3.62 -17.35
N VAL A 85 2.67 -4.26 -16.18
CA VAL A 85 1.74 -5.36 -15.86
C VAL A 85 0.30 -4.87 -15.85
N CYS A 86 -0.57 -5.64 -16.49
CA CYS A 86 -1.99 -5.35 -16.60
C CYS A 86 -2.39 -4.02 -17.26
N GLY A 87 -1.47 -3.24 -17.82
CA GLY A 87 -1.76 -1.95 -18.48
C GLY A 87 -2.22 -0.84 -17.52
N GLY A 88 -1.96 0.42 -17.91
CA GLY A 88 -2.29 1.61 -17.12
C GLY A 88 -1.24 1.98 -16.07
N THR A 89 -1.54 3.01 -15.27
CA THR A 89 -0.63 3.54 -14.23
C THR A 89 -1.13 3.19 -12.85
N TRP A 90 -0.30 2.47 -12.11
CA TRP A 90 -0.51 2.10 -10.72
C TRP A 90 -0.20 3.25 -9.77
N ARG A 91 -0.98 3.34 -8.69
CA ARG A 91 -0.80 4.32 -7.60
C ARG A 91 -1.13 3.70 -6.25
N LEU A 92 -0.78 4.40 -5.17
CA LEU A 92 -1.37 4.14 -3.87
C LEU A 92 -2.88 4.42 -3.90
N PRO A 93 -3.70 3.56 -3.28
CA PRO A 93 -5.10 3.82 -3.03
C PRO A 93 -5.27 4.95 -2.02
N ASN A 94 -6.39 5.67 -2.09
CA ASN A 94 -6.81 6.55 -1.01
C ASN A 94 -7.44 5.73 0.14
N LYS A 95 -7.69 6.38 1.27
CA LYS A 95 -8.25 5.73 2.46
C LYS A 95 -9.61 5.06 2.19
N ASP A 96 -10.48 5.68 1.38
CA ASP A 96 -11.83 5.20 1.12
C ASP A 96 -11.82 3.97 0.20
N GLU A 97 -10.88 3.93 -0.76
CA GLU A 97 -10.63 2.77 -1.62
C GLU A 97 -10.14 1.57 -0.80
N LEU A 98 -9.17 1.77 0.10
CA LEU A 98 -8.70 0.73 1.02
C LEU A 98 -9.83 0.27 1.94
N GLN A 99 -10.57 1.20 2.55
CA GLN A 99 -11.68 0.87 3.44
C GLN A 99 -12.76 0.07 2.71
N GLY A 100 -13.11 0.48 1.49
CA GLY A 100 -14.04 -0.25 0.65
C GLY A 100 -13.55 -1.65 0.30
N LEU A 101 -12.26 -1.81 -0.02
CA LEU A 101 -11.64 -3.11 -0.28
C LEU A 101 -11.82 -4.06 0.92
N ILE A 102 -11.59 -3.57 2.14
CA ILE A 102 -11.61 -4.37 3.38
C ILE A 102 -13.02 -4.81 3.77
N GLN A 103 -13.97 -3.87 3.72
CA GLN A 103 -15.37 -4.15 4.07
C GLN A 103 -16.01 -5.20 3.13
N ARG A 104 -15.37 -5.45 1.99
CA ARG A 104 -15.85 -6.35 0.95
C ARG A 104 -14.92 -7.54 0.73
N ILE A 105 -14.01 -7.83 1.67
CA ILE A 105 -13.22 -9.08 1.66
C ILE A 105 -14.22 -10.24 1.77
N ASP A 106 -14.61 -10.75 0.62
CA ASP A 106 -15.36 -11.99 0.48
C ASP A 106 -14.36 -13.14 0.71
N PRO A 107 -14.69 -14.15 1.55
CA PRO A 107 -13.84 -15.31 1.78
C PRO A 107 -13.38 -16.02 0.50
N ASN A 108 -14.16 -15.91 -0.58
CA ASN A 108 -13.89 -16.49 -1.90
C ASN A 108 -13.16 -15.54 -2.85
N TRP A 109 -12.78 -14.34 -2.40
CA TRP A 109 -12.14 -13.35 -3.26
C TRP A 109 -10.65 -13.56 -3.39
N VAL A 110 -10.19 -13.45 -4.64
CA VAL A 110 -8.80 -13.72 -5.07
C VAL A 110 -7.76 -12.80 -4.39
N LEU A 111 -8.18 -11.71 -3.76
CA LEU A 111 -7.30 -10.77 -3.04
C LEU A 111 -6.98 -11.17 -1.59
N ASN A 112 -7.23 -12.43 -1.21
CA ASN A 112 -6.97 -13.06 0.11
C ASN A 112 -5.53 -12.94 0.67
N HIS A 113 -4.68 -12.12 0.07
CA HIS A 113 -3.39 -11.67 0.59
C HIS A 113 -3.45 -10.26 1.20
N MET A 114 -4.55 -9.90 1.87
CA MET A 114 -4.55 -8.73 2.76
C MET A 114 -3.96 -9.19 4.10
N ASN A 115 -2.74 -8.78 4.41
CA ASN A 115 -2.14 -9.04 5.71
C ASN A 115 -2.79 -8.16 6.78
N ILE A 116 -2.89 -8.68 7.99
CA ILE A 116 -3.27 -7.87 9.15
C ILE A 116 -2.13 -6.88 9.40
N GLY A 117 -2.42 -5.58 9.33
CA GLY A 117 -1.44 -4.52 9.56
C GLY A 117 -1.80 -3.22 8.85
N GLY A 118 -0.88 -2.25 8.85
CA GLY A 118 -1.11 -0.99 8.16
C GLY A 118 -0.74 -1.03 6.68
N TYR A 119 -1.48 -0.25 5.89
CA TYR A 119 -1.27 -0.06 4.46
C TYR A 119 -1.01 1.41 4.19
N TRP A 120 0.00 1.70 3.37
CA TRP A 120 0.19 3.06 2.90
C TRP A 120 -0.97 3.50 2.01
N SER A 121 -1.43 4.72 2.24
CA SER A 121 -2.46 5.37 1.42
C SER A 121 -1.92 6.68 0.83
N SER A 122 -2.58 7.18 -0.21
CA SER A 122 -2.32 8.52 -0.76
C SER A 122 -3.09 9.63 -0.02
N SER A 123 -3.95 9.27 0.94
CA SER A 123 -4.71 10.26 1.71
C SER A 123 -3.82 10.88 2.79
N PRO A 124 -3.75 12.22 2.90
CA PRO A 124 -3.13 12.86 4.05
C PRO A 124 -3.93 12.52 5.31
N GLN A 125 -3.26 12.38 6.45
CA GLN A 125 -3.95 12.27 7.72
C GLN A 125 -4.66 13.58 8.08
N GLU A 126 -5.92 13.45 8.53
CA GLU A 126 -6.69 14.55 9.09
C GLU A 126 -6.09 14.98 10.45
N ASN A 127 -5.86 16.29 10.62
CA ASN A 127 -5.44 16.94 11.87
C ASN A 127 -3.99 16.67 12.35
N ILE A 128 -3.06 16.28 11.46
CA ILE A 128 -1.62 16.29 11.76
C ILE A 128 -0.89 17.20 10.76
N VAL A 129 -0.02 18.06 11.30
CA VAL A 129 0.92 18.88 10.53
C VAL A 129 2.12 17.97 10.27
N ASP A 130 2.38 17.70 8.99
CA ASP A 130 3.39 16.78 8.45
C ASP A 130 3.10 15.27 8.52
N GLY A 131 3.08 14.67 7.32
CA GLY A 131 3.79 13.41 7.09
C GLY A 131 3.01 12.11 7.24
N ASP A 132 1.99 12.01 8.07
CA ASP A 132 1.40 10.70 8.32
C ASP A 132 0.36 10.31 7.25
N VAL A 133 0.57 9.16 6.60
CA VAL A 133 -0.22 8.70 5.43
C VAL A 133 -0.55 7.19 5.46
N ALA A 134 -0.18 6.48 6.54
CA ALA A 134 -0.55 5.08 6.71
C ALA A 134 -1.99 4.97 7.19
N PHE A 135 -2.73 4.05 6.58
CA PHE A 135 -4.04 3.64 7.04
C PHE A 135 -3.95 2.23 7.63
N SER A 136 -4.19 2.10 8.94
CA SER A 136 -4.17 0.79 9.60
C SER A 136 -5.41 -0.03 9.24
N VAL A 137 -5.17 -1.20 8.68
CA VAL A 137 -6.19 -2.19 8.32
C VAL A 137 -6.10 -3.34 9.32
N ALA A 138 -6.83 -3.23 10.43
CA ALA A 138 -7.02 -4.37 11.32
C ALA A 138 -8.27 -5.14 10.91
N HIS A 139 -8.16 -6.48 10.85
CA HIS A 139 -9.32 -7.37 10.87
C HIS A 139 -10.11 -7.04 12.16
N HIS A 140 -11.32 -6.51 12.02
CA HIS A 140 -12.32 -6.22 13.08
C HIS A 140 -12.37 -4.82 13.73
N GLY A 141 -11.65 -3.81 13.22
CA GLY A 141 -11.86 -2.44 13.71
C GLY A 141 -10.83 -1.45 13.21
N MET A 142 -11.29 -0.36 12.61
CA MET A 142 -10.43 0.71 12.11
C MET A 142 -9.80 1.46 13.28
N ASN A 143 -8.48 1.46 13.39
CA ASN A 143 -7.77 2.41 14.25
C ASN A 143 -6.95 3.35 13.35
N ARG A 144 -7.30 4.64 13.34
CA ARG A 144 -6.53 5.67 12.66
C ARG A 144 -5.29 5.93 13.49
N THR A 145 -4.11 5.56 13.01
CA THR A 145 -2.86 5.87 13.69
C THR A 145 -1.98 6.68 12.76
N GLY A 146 -1.65 7.90 13.19
CA GLY A 146 -0.51 8.59 12.61
C GLY A 146 0.72 7.73 12.72
N SER A 147 1.45 7.67 11.61
CA SER A 147 2.56 6.76 11.44
C SER A 147 3.67 7.45 10.66
N ASN A 148 4.83 7.55 11.29
CA ASN A 148 6.04 8.09 10.68
C ASN A 148 6.31 7.38 9.35
N ARG A 149 6.66 8.14 8.31
CA ARG A 149 6.93 7.64 6.95
C ARG A 149 8.10 6.65 6.86
N GLU A 150 8.94 6.61 7.87
CA GLU A 150 10.05 5.65 8.01
C GLU A 150 9.63 4.27 8.51
N ASN A 151 8.41 4.13 9.03
CA ASN A 151 7.91 2.84 9.50
C ASN A 151 7.61 1.92 8.33
N GLY A 152 7.76 0.61 8.54
CA GLY A 152 7.43 -0.39 7.54
C GLY A 152 5.93 -0.72 7.53
N PHE A 153 5.24 -0.46 6.41
CA PHE A 153 3.85 -0.87 6.19
C PHE A 153 3.65 -1.55 4.84
N PHE A 154 2.53 -2.26 4.70
CA PHE A 154 2.18 -2.94 3.46
C PHE A 154 1.80 -1.92 2.36
N VAL A 155 2.00 -2.34 1.11
CA VAL A 155 1.52 -1.59 -0.07
C VAL A 155 0.66 -2.51 -0.91
N ARG A 156 -0.49 -1.98 -1.33
CA ARG A 156 -1.36 -2.55 -2.36
C ARG A 156 -1.66 -1.45 -3.38
N LEU A 157 -1.39 -1.71 -4.65
CA LEU A 157 -1.61 -0.72 -5.70
C LEU A 157 -3.00 -0.85 -6.31
N VAL A 158 -3.51 0.29 -6.79
CA VAL A 158 -4.80 0.40 -7.46
C VAL A 158 -4.69 1.25 -8.73
N ARG A 159 -5.63 1.04 -9.64
CA ARG A 159 -5.87 1.87 -10.83
C ARG A 159 -7.34 1.81 -11.24
N ASN A 160 -7.70 2.65 -12.21
CA ASN A 160 -8.99 2.63 -12.90
C ASN A 160 -9.00 1.65 -14.08
#